data_AF-A0A7W9PSF2-F1
#
_entry.id   AF-A0A7W9PSF2-F1
#
_cell.length_a   1.000
_cell.length_b   1.000
_cell.length_c   1.000
_cell.angle_alpha   90.00
_cell.angle_beta   90.00
_cell.angle_gamma   90.00
#
_symmetry.space_group_name_H-M   'P 1'
#
loop_
_entity.id
_entity.type
_entity.pdbx_description
1 polymer ?
#
loop_
_entity_poly.entity_id
_entity_poly.type
_entity_poly.pdbx_seq_one_letter_code
_entity_poly.pdbx_strand_id
1 'polypeptide(L)'
;MDHSARITAFTGLVGPPPGPAPAVDWAAVEGWLGTPLPGDYKALVSAYGAAEIGGPGAAIRLHPPCVSTDGRFEYAAWIVETHRHSAIRPGMFTARRRPFLPEEGGLLAFATTRSGDHLFWNTGASDDPDEWPVTLMTTNVAVGVSEPWVDYEVPFLELLFTLLRTGVPHPGEPGGLLGPLSSQIRVWPPLAGSAPWSPPPAGTAVDARQHAALTEGSGLDAVMALVPPPLEPYLGEGTWEQVFERLGTRLPPDFVALAERYGAGNWSWWLDMSAPLSLDRPREQGLAATVEGMLDGYRQLRAAHPQYYPMPAWPEPGGFLPFASTIDGDQIGWCADGPPETWRVAVNPRHCDQGPPLPGDFTATLLTWLRGGPAESGFPGLTGRDLHPLDVMFFEPFGPGAPW
;
A
#
# COMPACT_ATOMS: atom_id res chain seq x y z
N MET A 1 -34.69 5.78 -10.97
CA MET A 1 -34.35 7.10 -11.56
C MET A 1 -33.59 6.85 -12.85
N ASP A 2 -33.62 7.75 -13.83
CA ASP A 2 -32.87 7.55 -15.08
C ASP A 2 -31.37 7.79 -14.83
N HIS A 3 -30.57 6.72 -14.84
CA HIS A 3 -29.11 6.78 -14.67
C HIS A 3 -28.48 7.75 -15.69
N SER A 4 -29.02 7.86 -16.90
CA SER A 4 -28.54 8.77 -17.94
C SER A 4 -28.64 10.24 -17.53
N ALA A 5 -29.74 10.62 -16.88
CA ALA A 5 -29.94 11.98 -16.40
C ALA A 5 -28.94 12.35 -15.27
N ARG A 6 -28.65 11.40 -14.36
CA ARG A 6 -27.69 11.62 -13.27
C ARG A 6 -26.26 11.76 -13.80
N ILE A 7 -25.86 10.93 -14.76
CA ILE A 7 -24.55 11.06 -15.42
C ILE A 7 -24.45 12.38 -16.20
N THR A 8 -25.52 12.80 -16.88
CA THR A 8 -25.54 14.11 -17.56
C THR A 8 -25.34 15.27 -16.57
N ALA A 9 -25.99 15.21 -15.40
CA ALA A 9 -25.79 16.21 -14.35
C ALA A 9 -24.35 16.20 -13.81
N PHE A 10 -23.76 15.02 -13.62
CA PHE A 10 -22.36 14.87 -13.23
C PHE A 10 -21.41 15.48 -14.28
N THR A 11 -21.60 15.17 -15.57
CA THR A 11 -20.85 15.76 -16.68
C THR A 11 -20.97 17.29 -16.70
N GLY A 12 -22.13 17.84 -16.36
CA GLY A 12 -22.32 19.28 -16.23
C GLY A 12 -21.46 19.94 -15.14
N LEU A 13 -21.05 19.19 -14.11
CA LEU A 13 -20.20 19.70 -13.02
C LEU A 13 -18.71 19.55 -13.31
N VAL A 14 -18.27 18.39 -13.78
CA VAL A 14 -16.83 18.07 -13.94
C VAL A 14 -16.31 18.23 -15.37
N GLY A 15 -17.21 18.39 -16.34
CA GLY A 15 -16.89 18.42 -17.76
C GLY A 15 -16.95 17.04 -18.43
N PRO A 16 -16.66 16.99 -19.75
CA PRO A 16 -16.73 15.76 -20.53
C PRO A 16 -15.66 14.74 -20.09
N PRO A 17 -15.80 13.45 -20.47
CA PRO A 17 -14.78 12.44 -20.23
C PRO A 17 -13.38 12.88 -20.70
N PRO A 18 -12.34 12.71 -19.86
CA PRO A 18 -10.99 13.18 -20.15
C PRO A 18 -10.23 12.32 -21.18
N GLY A 19 -10.76 11.14 -21.51
CA GLY A 19 -10.17 10.20 -22.45
C GLY A 19 -11.06 8.97 -22.66
N PRO A 20 -10.67 8.04 -23.55
CA PRO A 20 -11.42 6.81 -23.78
C PRO A 20 -11.36 5.90 -22.55
N ALA A 21 -12.51 5.37 -22.14
CA ALA A 21 -12.59 4.32 -21.13
C ALA A 21 -12.41 2.93 -21.79
N PRO A 22 -11.73 1.98 -21.13
CA PRO A 22 -11.71 0.59 -21.59
C PRO A 22 -13.14 0.03 -21.63
N ALA A 23 -13.45 -0.79 -22.64
CA ALA A 23 -14.71 -1.51 -22.67
C ALA A 23 -14.79 -2.48 -21.48
N VAL A 24 -15.95 -2.54 -20.82
CA VAL A 24 -16.18 -3.44 -19.68
C VAL A 24 -17.32 -4.39 -20.03
N ASP A 25 -17.05 -5.70 -19.92
CA ASP A 25 -18.10 -6.72 -19.96
C ASP A 25 -18.72 -6.83 -18.56
N TRP A 26 -19.75 -6.02 -18.31
CA TRP A 26 -20.42 -5.97 -17.01
C TRP A 26 -21.04 -7.31 -16.60
N ALA A 27 -21.53 -8.10 -17.57
CA ALA A 27 -22.11 -9.41 -17.27
C ALA A 27 -21.03 -10.39 -16.77
N ALA A 28 -19.84 -10.35 -17.38
CA ALA A 28 -18.71 -11.14 -16.92
C ALA A 28 -18.21 -10.68 -15.54
N VAL A 29 -18.16 -9.35 -15.30
CA VAL A 29 -17.77 -8.77 -14.00
C VAL A 29 -18.74 -9.19 -12.89
N GLU A 30 -20.04 -8.98 -13.08
CA GLU A 30 -21.08 -9.33 -12.10
C GLU A 30 -21.15 -10.86 -11.88
N GLY A 31 -20.95 -11.64 -12.95
CA GLY A 31 -20.85 -13.10 -12.87
C GLY A 31 -19.65 -13.59 -12.06
N TRP A 32 -18.51 -12.90 -12.12
CA TRP A 32 -17.33 -13.21 -11.32
C TRP A 32 -17.46 -12.76 -9.86
N LEU A 33 -18.00 -11.55 -9.63
CA LEU A 33 -18.26 -11.02 -8.28
C LEU A 33 -19.36 -11.81 -7.55
N GLY A 34 -20.26 -12.46 -8.30
CA GLY A 34 -21.43 -13.15 -7.76
C GLY A 34 -22.54 -12.19 -7.32
N THR A 35 -22.46 -10.91 -7.68
CA THR A 35 -23.45 -9.88 -7.33
C THR A 35 -23.57 -8.83 -8.44
N PRO A 36 -24.78 -8.27 -8.69
CA PRO A 36 -24.93 -7.11 -9.56
C PRO A 36 -24.28 -5.85 -8.97
N LEU A 37 -23.95 -4.88 -9.84
CA LEU A 37 -23.37 -3.60 -9.47
C LEU A 37 -24.35 -2.42 -9.72
N PRO A 38 -24.20 -1.30 -8.98
CA PRO A 38 -25.04 -0.11 -9.18
C PRO A 38 -25.00 0.38 -10.63
N GLY A 39 -26.17 0.67 -11.21
CA GLY A 39 -26.32 1.13 -12.59
C GLY A 39 -25.59 2.45 -12.87
N ASP A 40 -25.64 3.38 -11.91
CA ASP A 40 -24.93 4.67 -12.02
C ASP A 40 -23.41 4.47 -12.03
N TYR A 41 -22.88 3.52 -11.27
CA TYR A 41 -21.46 3.21 -11.30
C TYR A 41 -21.05 2.65 -12.67
N LYS A 42 -21.83 1.69 -13.21
CA LYS A 42 -21.58 1.13 -14.53
C LYS A 42 -21.60 2.19 -15.62
N ALA A 43 -22.57 3.11 -15.57
CA ALA A 43 -22.67 4.22 -16.50
C ALA A 43 -21.50 5.21 -16.36
N LEU A 44 -21.12 5.56 -15.13
CA LEU A 44 -19.98 6.44 -14.84
C LEU A 44 -18.66 5.84 -15.33
N VAL A 45 -18.36 4.59 -15.00
CA VAL A 45 -17.13 3.91 -15.43
C VAL A 45 -17.09 3.71 -16.93
N SER A 46 -18.22 3.37 -17.56
CA SER A 46 -18.27 3.23 -19.03
C SER A 46 -17.99 4.55 -19.75
N ALA A 47 -18.31 5.69 -19.13
CA ALA A 47 -18.06 7.01 -19.69
C ALA A 47 -16.66 7.56 -19.34
N TYR A 48 -16.21 7.42 -18.10
CA TYR A 48 -15.03 8.10 -17.56
C TYR A 48 -13.83 7.18 -17.26
N GLY A 49 -14.04 5.86 -17.21
CA GLY A 49 -13.00 4.87 -16.93
C GLY A 49 -12.37 5.04 -15.54
N ALA A 50 -11.05 4.87 -15.47
CA ALA A 50 -10.25 5.04 -14.25
C ALA A 50 -10.03 6.54 -13.95
N ALA A 51 -11.12 7.23 -13.63
CA ALA A 51 -11.09 8.66 -13.39
C ALA A 51 -10.58 8.99 -11.98
N GLU A 52 -9.76 10.03 -11.90
CA GLU A 52 -9.50 10.77 -10.67
C GLU A 52 -10.33 12.06 -10.71
N ILE A 53 -11.19 12.25 -9.71
CA ILE A 53 -12.10 13.40 -9.56
C ILE A 53 -11.63 14.21 -8.35
N GLY A 54 -11.27 15.47 -8.57
CA GLY A 54 -10.65 16.33 -7.56
C GLY A 54 -9.26 16.81 -7.98
N GLY A 55 -8.47 17.28 -7.00
CA GLY A 55 -7.20 17.95 -7.22
C GLY A 55 -6.12 17.60 -6.19
N PRO A 56 -5.03 18.38 -6.11
CA PRO A 56 -3.89 18.07 -5.24
C PRO A 56 -4.21 17.96 -3.74
N GLY A 57 -5.28 18.61 -3.27
CA GLY A 57 -5.70 18.58 -1.88
C GLY A 57 -6.56 17.37 -1.50
N ALA A 58 -7.50 16.98 -2.37
CA ALA A 58 -8.39 15.84 -2.16
C ALA A 58 -8.90 15.34 -3.52
N ALA A 59 -9.00 14.02 -3.68
CA ALA A 59 -9.57 13.40 -4.86
C ALA A 59 -10.14 12.02 -4.55
N ILE A 60 -11.07 11.57 -5.40
CA ILE A 60 -11.55 10.17 -5.47
C ILE A 60 -11.01 9.55 -6.74
N ARG A 61 -10.43 8.35 -6.62
CA ARG A 61 -9.87 7.54 -7.71
C ARG A 61 -10.71 6.31 -7.90
N LEU A 62 -11.33 6.18 -9.07
CA LEU A 62 -12.08 4.99 -9.44
C LEU A 62 -11.13 3.88 -9.85
N HIS A 63 -11.37 2.67 -9.34
CA HIS A 63 -10.65 1.44 -9.73
C HIS A 63 -11.60 0.55 -10.52
N PRO A 64 -11.76 0.79 -11.84
CA PRO A 64 -12.69 0.03 -12.68
C PRO A 64 -12.13 -1.37 -13.03
N PRO A 65 -12.96 -2.25 -13.63
CA PRO A 65 -12.51 -3.52 -14.15
C PRO A 65 -11.58 -3.36 -15.37
N CYS A 66 -10.29 -3.12 -15.12
CA CYS A 66 -9.25 -2.99 -16.12
C CYS A 66 -7.92 -3.61 -15.68
N VAL A 67 -6.95 -3.62 -16.59
CA VAL A 67 -5.56 -4.04 -16.32
C VAL A 67 -4.63 -2.91 -16.74
N SER A 68 -3.70 -2.50 -15.86
CA SER A 68 -2.71 -1.48 -16.22
C SER A 68 -1.76 -1.99 -17.29
N THR A 69 -1.20 -1.07 -18.07
CA THR A 69 -0.28 -1.40 -19.18
C THR A 69 0.99 -2.12 -18.73
N ASP A 70 1.43 -1.86 -17.50
CA ASP A 70 2.59 -2.47 -16.85
C ASP A 70 2.25 -3.71 -16.00
N GLY A 71 0.97 -4.09 -15.93
CA GLY A 71 0.50 -5.25 -15.17
C GLY A 71 0.61 -5.11 -13.65
N ARG A 72 0.88 -3.91 -13.11
CA ARG A 72 0.89 -3.65 -11.66
C ARG A 72 -0.52 -3.58 -11.07
N PHE A 73 -1.53 -3.25 -11.87
CA PHE A 73 -2.93 -3.29 -11.49
C PHE A 73 -3.67 -4.32 -12.32
N GLU A 74 -4.40 -5.19 -11.62
CA GLU A 74 -5.38 -6.10 -12.19
C GLU A 74 -6.57 -6.11 -11.23
N TYR A 75 -7.78 -5.99 -11.76
CA TYR A 75 -8.98 -5.71 -10.97
C TYR A 75 -9.28 -6.76 -9.89
N ALA A 76 -9.15 -8.06 -10.20
CA ALA A 76 -9.40 -9.11 -9.22
C ALA A 76 -8.36 -9.12 -8.10
N ALA A 77 -7.08 -8.99 -8.45
CA ALA A 77 -5.99 -8.91 -7.49
C ALA A 77 -6.14 -7.68 -6.58
N TRP A 78 -6.53 -6.54 -7.14
CA TRP A 78 -6.79 -5.32 -6.37
C TRP A 78 -7.94 -5.52 -5.37
N ILE A 79 -9.08 -6.10 -5.79
CA ILE A 79 -10.19 -6.40 -4.88
C ILE A 79 -9.73 -7.30 -3.72
N VAL A 80 -9.04 -8.40 -4.03
CA VAL A 80 -8.57 -9.36 -3.02
C VAL A 80 -7.63 -8.70 -2.02
N GLU A 81 -6.64 -7.96 -2.51
CA GLU A 81 -5.65 -7.28 -1.67
C GLU A 81 -6.29 -6.17 -0.82
N THR A 82 -7.17 -5.37 -1.40
CA THR A 82 -7.91 -4.32 -0.70
C THR A 82 -8.84 -4.91 0.37
N HIS A 83 -9.56 -5.99 0.09
CA HIS A 83 -10.41 -6.67 1.07
C HIS A 83 -9.58 -7.25 2.21
N ARG A 84 -8.48 -7.95 1.90
CA ARG A 84 -7.55 -8.51 2.87
C ARG A 84 -6.99 -7.43 3.79
N HIS A 85 -6.39 -6.39 3.22
CA HIS A 85 -5.84 -5.26 3.98
C HIS A 85 -6.90 -4.66 4.91
N SER A 86 -8.12 -4.48 4.40
CA SER A 86 -9.23 -3.84 5.13
C SER A 86 -9.91 -4.77 6.16
N ALA A 87 -9.67 -6.08 6.10
CA ALA A 87 -10.11 -7.04 7.12
C ALA A 87 -9.13 -7.15 8.30
N ILE A 88 -7.84 -6.88 8.06
CA ILE A 88 -6.77 -6.98 9.05
C ILE A 88 -6.58 -5.64 9.77
N ARG A 89 -6.39 -4.58 8.98
CA ARG A 89 -5.94 -3.27 9.43
C ARG A 89 -6.82 -2.64 10.52
N PRO A 90 -8.16 -2.71 10.44
CA PRO A 90 -8.99 -2.08 11.47
C PRO A 90 -8.83 -2.72 12.85
N GLY A 91 -8.26 -3.93 12.96
CA GLY A 91 -8.10 -4.65 14.23
C GLY A 91 -7.25 -3.92 15.28
N MET A 92 -6.39 -2.97 14.88
CA MET A 92 -5.67 -2.11 15.83
C MET A 92 -6.53 -0.97 16.40
N PHE A 93 -7.59 -0.58 15.68
CA PHE A 93 -8.42 0.57 16.04
C PHE A 93 -9.75 0.15 16.66
N THR A 94 -10.30 -0.99 16.22
CA THR A 94 -11.63 -1.44 16.61
C THR A 94 -11.72 -2.96 16.65
N ALA A 95 -12.49 -3.49 17.61
CA ALA A 95 -12.78 -4.92 17.68
C ALA A 95 -13.83 -5.36 16.64
N ARG A 96 -14.55 -4.39 16.03
CA ARG A 96 -15.60 -4.67 15.05
C ARG A 96 -14.98 -5.15 13.74
N ARG A 97 -15.26 -6.41 13.39
CA ARG A 97 -14.96 -6.96 12.06
C ARG A 97 -16.12 -6.68 11.10
N ARG A 98 -15.81 -6.49 9.82
CA ARG A 98 -16.79 -6.37 8.73
C ARG A 98 -16.55 -7.49 7.72
N PRO A 99 -17.62 -8.13 7.21
CA PRO A 99 -17.49 -9.10 6.13
C PRO A 99 -17.11 -8.38 4.83
N PHE A 100 -16.45 -9.10 3.93
CA PHE A 100 -16.11 -8.64 2.58
C PHE A 100 -16.55 -9.70 1.57
N LEU A 101 -16.91 -9.30 0.35
CA LEU A 101 -17.24 -10.29 -0.67
C LEU A 101 -16.07 -11.28 -0.87
N PRO A 102 -16.36 -12.58 -1.00
CA PRO A 102 -17.67 -13.19 -1.32
C PRO A 102 -18.58 -13.53 -0.12
N GLU A 103 -18.25 -13.14 1.12
CA GLU A 103 -19.15 -13.35 2.26
C GLU A 103 -20.47 -12.58 2.07
N GLU A 104 -21.59 -13.21 2.43
CA GLU A 104 -22.93 -12.61 2.29
C GLU A 104 -23.03 -11.27 3.02
N GLY A 105 -23.54 -10.24 2.34
CA GLY A 105 -23.61 -8.87 2.86
C GLY A 105 -22.25 -8.19 3.03
N GLY A 106 -21.19 -8.74 2.43
CA GLY A 106 -19.84 -8.22 2.51
C GLY A 106 -19.64 -6.87 1.82
N LEU A 107 -18.69 -6.08 2.32
CA LEU A 107 -18.23 -4.86 1.64
C LEU A 107 -17.55 -5.20 0.30
N LEU A 108 -17.75 -4.34 -0.71
CA LEU A 108 -17.10 -4.43 -2.02
C LEU A 108 -16.32 -3.15 -2.34
N ALA A 109 -15.00 -3.27 -2.47
CA ALA A 109 -14.11 -2.15 -2.80
C ALA A 109 -14.35 -1.64 -4.23
N PHE A 110 -14.26 -0.31 -4.43
CA PHE A 110 -14.43 0.28 -5.77
C PHE A 110 -13.65 1.56 -6.05
N ALA A 111 -13.20 2.26 -5.01
CA ALA A 111 -12.48 3.51 -5.16
C ALA A 111 -11.51 3.71 -4.00
N THR A 112 -10.56 4.62 -4.18
CA THR A 112 -9.73 5.15 -3.09
C THR A 112 -9.77 6.66 -3.06
N THR A 113 -9.48 7.25 -1.90
CA THR A 113 -9.13 8.67 -1.82
C THR A 113 -7.72 8.91 -2.36
N ARG A 114 -7.31 10.18 -2.46
CA ARG A 114 -5.93 10.57 -2.77
C ARG A 114 -4.94 10.15 -1.68
N SER A 115 -5.37 10.14 -0.41
CA SER A 115 -4.60 9.68 0.75
C SER A 115 -4.49 8.16 0.85
N GLY A 116 -5.20 7.41 -0.01
CA GLY A 116 -5.16 5.95 -0.03
C GLY A 116 -6.25 5.27 0.80
N ASP A 117 -7.18 6.04 1.38
CA ASP A 117 -8.32 5.48 2.12
C ASP A 117 -9.26 4.73 1.16
N HIS A 118 -9.82 3.61 1.61
CA HIS A 118 -10.59 2.72 0.77
C HIS A 118 -12.09 3.04 0.85
N LEU A 119 -12.78 3.02 -0.30
CA LEU A 119 -14.23 3.16 -0.38
C LEU A 119 -14.86 1.85 -0.84
N PHE A 120 -15.96 1.48 -0.16
CA PHE A 120 -16.69 0.25 -0.37
C PHE A 120 -18.18 0.52 -0.56
N TRP A 121 -18.85 -0.32 -1.35
CA TRP A 121 -20.29 -0.47 -1.23
C TRP A 121 -20.62 -1.43 -0.09
N ASN A 122 -21.61 -1.06 0.72
CA ASN A 122 -22.21 -1.97 1.70
C ASN A 122 -23.34 -2.77 1.04
N THR A 123 -22.99 -3.95 0.51
CA THR A 123 -23.91 -4.77 -0.29
C THR A 123 -25.04 -5.38 0.54
N GLY A 124 -24.87 -5.51 1.85
CA GLY A 124 -25.89 -6.05 2.76
C GLY A 124 -26.96 -5.04 3.18
N ALA A 125 -26.88 -3.78 2.76
CA ALA A 125 -27.82 -2.75 3.16
C ALA A 125 -29.15 -2.78 2.38
N SER A 126 -29.15 -3.26 1.13
CA SER A 126 -30.33 -3.39 0.28
C SER A 126 -30.13 -4.48 -0.77
N ASP A 127 -31.22 -5.14 -1.17
CA ASP A 127 -31.23 -6.07 -2.31
C ASP A 127 -31.12 -5.33 -3.66
N ASP A 128 -31.39 -4.02 -3.69
CA ASP A 128 -31.20 -3.16 -4.87
C ASP A 128 -29.78 -2.54 -4.86
N PRO A 129 -28.91 -2.87 -5.82
CA PRO A 129 -27.57 -2.29 -5.92
C PRO A 129 -27.55 -0.78 -6.07
N ASP A 130 -28.61 -0.18 -6.64
CA ASP A 130 -28.69 1.27 -6.79
C ASP A 130 -28.88 2.01 -5.45
N GLU A 131 -29.24 1.28 -4.39
CA GLU A 131 -29.43 1.80 -3.04
C GLU A 131 -28.24 1.53 -2.11
N TRP A 132 -27.20 0.82 -2.56
CA TRP A 132 -26.06 0.47 -1.72
C TRP A 132 -25.33 1.72 -1.21
N PRO A 133 -25.25 1.93 0.12
CA PRO A 133 -24.55 3.07 0.67
C PRO A 133 -23.04 2.85 0.59
N VAL A 134 -22.30 3.96 0.63
CA VAL A 134 -20.84 3.94 0.65
C VAL A 134 -20.31 3.92 2.08
N THR A 135 -19.35 3.03 2.32
CA THR A 135 -18.53 2.98 3.52
C THR A 135 -17.09 3.38 3.17
N LEU A 136 -16.47 4.22 3.98
CA LEU A 136 -15.05 4.55 3.89
C LEU A 136 -14.28 3.91 5.05
N MET A 137 -13.07 3.43 4.75
CA MET A 137 -12.09 2.97 5.72
C MET A 137 -10.82 3.81 5.64
N THR A 138 -10.39 4.37 6.77
CA THR A 138 -9.15 5.13 6.88
C THR A 138 -8.24 4.58 7.97
N THR A 139 -6.95 4.65 7.70
CA THR A 139 -5.88 4.26 8.63
C THR A 139 -5.15 5.47 9.20
N ASN A 140 -5.46 6.66 8.69
CA ASN A 140 -4.88 7.94 9.07
C ASN A 140 -5.52 8.50 10.36
N VAL A 141 -5.83 7.64 11.31
CA VAL A 141 -6.42 7.98 12.60
C VAL A 141 -5.54 7.48 13.73
N ALA A 142 -5.58 8.14 14.90
CA ALA A 142 -4.86 7.65 16.06
C ALA A 142 -5.64 6.50 16.75
N VAL A 143 -4.92 5.46 17.15
CA VAL A 143 -5.48 4.32 17.90
C VAL A 143 -6.19 4.82 19.17
N GLY A 144 -7.44 4.39 19.36
CA GLY A 144 -8.26 4.77 20.52
C GLY A 144 -8.87 6.17 20.47
N VAL A 145 -8.65 6.94 19.41
CA VAL A 145 -9.20 8.31 19.26
C VAL A 145 -10.44 8.34 18.36
N SER A 146 -10.37 7.70 17.19
CA SER A 146 -11.44 7.68 16.19
C SER A 146 -11.66 6.28 15.66
N GLU A 147 -12.91 5.98 15.28
CA GLU A 147 -13.21 4.77 14.51
C GLU A 147 -12.63 4.89 13.10
N PRO A 148 -12.07 3.80 12.52
CA PRO A 148 -11.48 3.82 11.19
C PRO A 148 -12.54 3.75 10.08
N TRP A 149 -13.83 3.71 10.43
CA TRP A 149 -14.95 3.49 9.51
C TRP A 149 -15.92 4.67 9.52
N VAL A 150 -16.36 5.08 8.33
CA VAL A 150 -17.44 6.06 8.14
C VAL A 150 -18.48 5.48 7.18
N ASP A 151 -19.73 5.39 7.62
CA ASP A 151 -20.86 4.98 6.79
C ASP A 151 -21.63 6.25 6.36
N TYR A 152 -21.76 6.51 5.06
CA TYR A 152 -22.36 7.75 4.55
C TYR A 152 -23.86 7.65 4.25
N GLU A 153 -24.47 6.46 4.39
CA GLU A 153 -25.91 6.21 4.20
C GLU A 153 -26.50 6.71 2.87
N VAL A 154 -25.66 6.90 1.84
CA VAL A 154 -26.06 7.35 0.50
C VAL A 154 -25.31 6.59 -0.60
N PRO A 155 -25.91 6.38 -1.79
CA PRO A 155 -25.25 5.77 -2.94
C PRO A 155 -24.07 6.61 -3.46
N PHE A 156 -23.15 5.96 -4.17
CA PHE A 156 -21.89 6.58 -4.58
C PHE A 156 -22.04 7.87 -5.39
N LEU A 157 -22.93 7.91 -6.40
CA LEU A 157 -23.06 9.10 -7.23
C LEU A 157 -23.61 10.30 -6.42
N GLU A 158 -24.45 10.05 -5.43
CA GLU A 158 -24.92 11.08 -4.49
C GLU A 158 -23.81 11.54 -3.54
N LEU A 159 -23.01 10.60 -3.00
CA LEU A 159 -21.82 10.94 -2.23
C LEU A 159 -20.87 11.84 -3.04
N LEU A 160 -20.66 11.53 -4.32
CA LEU A 160 -19.78 12.27 -5.21
C LEU A 160 -20.29 13.71 -5.45
N PHE A 161 -21.61 13.92 -5.58
CA PHE A 161 -22.18 15.26 -5.63
C PHE A 161 -21.97 16.05 -4.33
N THR A 162 -22.12 15.39 -3.17
CA THR A 162 -21.87 16.00 -1.86
C THR A 162 -20.38 16.37 -1.70
N LEU A 163 -19.49 15.47 -2.09
CA LEU A 163 -18.04 15.69 -2.14
C LEU A 163 -17.67 16.89 -3.01
N LEU A 164 -18.28 17.07 -4.19
CA LEU A 164 -18.01 18.22 -5.07
C LEU A 164 -18.57 19.55 -4.54
N ARG A 165 -19.61 19.51 -3.70
CA ARG A 165 -20.30 20.73 -3.22
C ARG A 165 -19.84 21.20 -1.85
N THR A 166 -19.74 20.28 -0.91
CA THR A 166 -19.56 20.59 0.52
C THR A 166 -18.45 19.78 1.19
N GLY A 167 -18.10 18.62 0.62
CA GLY A 167 -17.28 17.62 1.32
C GLY A 167 -18.13 16.77 2.28
N VAL A 168 -17.49 15.76 2.87
CA VAL A 168 -18.10 14.78 3.79
C VAL A 168 -17.20 14.50 4.98
N PRO A 169 -17.74 14.08 6.14
CA PRO A 169 -16.94 13.77 7.32
C PRO A 169 -15.89 12.70 7.05
N HIS A 170 -14.65 12.94 7.43
CA HIS A 170 -13.56 11.98 7.28
C HIS A 170 -12.58 12.10 8.46
N PRO A 171 -12.54 11.13 9.39
CA PRO A 171 -11.78 11.26 10.63
C PRO A 171 -10.26 11.26 10.41
N GLY A 172 -9.78 10.72 9.28
CA GLY A 172 -8.36 10.72 8.92
C GLY A 172 -7.87 11.99 8.21
N GLU A 173 -8.75 12.94 7.91
CA GLU A 173 -8.37 14.20 7.26
C GLU A 173 -8.13 15.31 8.30
N PRO A 174 -7.17 16.23 8.07
CA PRO A 174 -7.03 17.41 8.91
C PRO A 174 -8.33 18.23 8.96
N GLY A 175 -8.89 18.39 10.15
CA GLY A 175 -10.17 19.08 10.34
C GLY A 175 -11.41 18.21 10.12
N GLY A 176 -11.24 16.91 9.87
CA GLY A 176 -12.32 15.93 9.87
C GLY A 176 -13.20 15.94 8.62
N LEU A 177 -12.74 16.49 7.50
CA LEU A 177 -13.54 16.68 6.28
C LEU A 177 -12.76 16.28 5.02
N LEU A 178 -13.32 15.37 4.23
CA LEU A 178 -12.86 15.07 2.87
C LEU A 178 -13.61 15.96 1.87
N GLY A 179 -12.88 16.80 1.14
CA GLY A 179 -13.44 17.77 0.20
C GLY A 179 -13.78 19.13 0.85
N PRO A 180 -14.48 20.04 0.14
CA PRO A 180 -15.05 19.84 -1.18
C PRO A 180 -13.98 19.57 -2.25
N LEU A 181 -14.27 18.64 -3.15
CA LEU A 181 -13.40 18.31 -4.28
C LEU A 181 -13.44 19.44 -5.31
N SER A 182 -12.31 19.72 -5.97
CA SER A 182 -12.34 20.54 -7.17
C SER A 182 -13.11 19.80 -8.28
N SER A 183 -13.70 20.54 -9.20
CA SER A 183 -14.37 19.96 -10.38
C SER A 183 -13.41 19.41 -11.43
N GLN A 184 -12.11 19.30 -11.10
CA GLN A 184 -11.12 18.75 -12.00
C GLN A 184 -11.36 17.25 -12.15
N ILE A 185 -11.22 16.76 -13.37
CA ILE A 185 -11.29 15.33 -13.67
C ILE A 185 -10.19 14.99 -14.67
N ARG A 186 -9.52 13.86 -14.44
CA ARG A 186 -8.51 13.33 -15.35
C ARG A 186 -8.54 11.81 -15.34
N VAL A 187 -8.02 11.19 -16.40
CA VAL A 187 -7.64 9.78 -16.31
C VAL A 187 -6.52 9.69 -15.29
N TRP A 188 -6.66 8.82 -14.29
CA TRP A 188 -5.65 8.64 -13.27
C TRP A 188 -4.38 8.05 -13.93
N PRO A 189 -3.22 8.75 -13.87
CA PRO A 189 -2.07 8.39 -14.70
C PRO A 189 -1.61 6.94 -14.60
N PRO A 190 -1.60 6.27 -13.43
CA PRO A 190 -1.22 4.86 -13.33
C PRO A 190 -2.11 3.89 -14.14
N LEU A 191 -3.36 4.26 -14.41
CA LEU A 191 -4.31 3.45 -15.18
C LEU A 191 -4.58 4.04 -16.58
N ALA A 192 -3.80 5.03 -17.00
CA ALA A 192 -3.89 5.59 -18.34
C ALA A 192 -3.51 4.53 -19.40
N GLY A 193 -4.38 4.37 -20.40
CA GLY A 193 -4.18 3.35 -21.45
C GLY A 193 -4.42 1.91 -20.98
N SER A 194 -5.07 1.72 -19.83
CA SER A 194 -5.44 0.38 -19.33
C SER A 194 -6.24 -0.41 -20.36
N ALA A 195 -6.05 -1.74 -20.32
CA ALA A 195 -6.77 -2.68 -21.18
C ALA A 195 -8.09 -3.13 -20.52
N PRO A 196 -9.10 -3.54 -21.31
CA PRO A 196 -10.26 -4.25 -20.78
C PRO A 196 -9.85 -5.43 -19.90
N TRP A 197 -10.51 -5.57 -18.75
CA TRP A 197 -10.31 -6.73 -17.89
C TRP A 197 -11.14 -7.91 -18.36
N SER A 198 -10.59 -9.11 -18.23
CA SER A 198 -11.29 -10.37 -18.44
C SER A 198 -11.21 -11.18 -17.15
N PRO A 199 -12.35 -11.58 -16.56
CA PRO A 199 -12.34 -12.30 -15.31
C PRO A 199 -11.56 -13.62 -15.40
N PRO A 200 -10.80 -13.99 -14.35
CA PRO A 200 -10.20 -15.31 -14.29
C PRO A 200 -11.30 -16.40 -14.22
N PRO A 201 -11.03 -17.62 -14.69
CA PRO A 201 -12.02 -18.70 -14.63
C PRO A 201 -12.48 -18.97 -13.20
N ALA A 202 -13.77 -19.28 -13.04
CA ALA A 202 -14.35 -19.61 -11.75
C ALA A 202 -13.58 -20.77 -11.08
N GLY A 203 -13.25 -20.61 -9.80
CA GLY A 203 -12.50 -21.60 -9.03
C GLY A 203 -10.99 -21.65 -9.31
N THR A 204 -10.45 -20.79 -10.18
CA THR A 204 -9.01 -20.55 -10.21
C THR A 204 -8.61 -19.63 -9.07
N ALA A 205 -7.49 -19.97 -8.44
CA ALA A 205 -6.81 -19.08 -7.51
C ALA A 205 -6.47 -17.77 -8.26
N VAL A 206 -7.13 -16.67 -7.90
CA VAL A 206 -6.74 -15.31 -8.33
C VAL A 206 -5.26 -15.08 -8.05
N ASP A 207 -4.77 -15.75 -7.01
CA ASP A 207 -3.45 -15.70 -6.44
C ASP A 207 -2.51 -16.83 -6.92
N ALA A 208 -2.78 -17.52 -8.05
CA ALA A 208 -1.89 -18.57 -8.56
C ALA A 208 -0.44 -18.08 -8.75
N ARG A 209 -0.28 -16.82 -9.15
CA ARG A 209 1.01 -16.12 -9.22
C ARG A 209 1.64 -15.94 -7.82
N GLN A 210 0.85 -15.51 -6.83
CA GLN A 210 1.28 -15.38 -5.43
C GLN A 210 1.66 -16.75 -4.85
N HIS A 211 0.91 -17.81 -5.15
CA HIS A 211 1.22 -19.17 -4.69
C HIS A 211 2.56 -19.66 -5.24
N ALA A 212 2.80 -19.53 -6.55
CA ALA A 212 4.08 -19.87 -7.15
C ALA A 212 5.24 -19.02 -6.58
N ALA A 213 4.99 -17.74 -6.34
CA ALA A 213 5.96 -16.85 -5.71
C ALA A 213 6.21 -17.22 -4.23
N LEU A 214 5.21 -17.73 -3.52
CA LEU A 214 5.32 -18.15 -2.12
C LEU A 214 6.19 -19.41 -2.00
N THR A 215 6.06 -20.35 -2.93
CA THR A 215 6.73 -21.66 -2.84
C THR A 215 8.12 -21.69 -3.49
N GLU A 216 8.26 -21.11 -4.68
CA GLU A 216 9.45 -21.32 -5.54
C GLU A 216 10.08 -20.02 -6.05
N GLY A 217 9.43 -18.87 -5.88
CA GLY A 217 9.91 -17.59 -6.39
C GLY A 217 11.25 -17.13 -5.81
N SER A 218 11.94 -16.21 -6.50
CA SER A 218 13.16 -15.57 -6.00
C SER A 218 13.27 -14.12 -6.45
N GLY A 219 14.00 -13.31 -5.70
CA GLY A 219 14.31 -11.92 -6.03
C GLY A 219 13.08 -10.99 -6.05
N LEU A 220 13.26 -9.80 -6.63
CA LEU A 220 12.25 -8.76 -6.66
C LEU A 220 10.94 -9.17 -7.36
N ASP A 221 11.01 -10.00 -8.41
CA ASP A 221 9.80 -10.47 -9.12
C ASP A 221 8.89 -11.30 -8.22
N ALA A 222 9.47 -12.11 -7.33
CA ALA A 222 8.70 -12.88 -6.36
C ALA A 222 8.13 -11.98 -5.25
N VAL A 223 8.87 -10.95 -4.82
CA VAL A 223 8.35 -9.95 -3.86
C VAL A 223 7.15 -9.22 -4.47
N MET A 224 7.26 -8.74 -5.71
CA MET A 224 6.18 -8.05 -6.43
C MET A 224 5.01 -8.96 -6.78
N ALA A 225 5.26 -10.26 -6.94
CA ALA A 225 4.20 -11.24 -7.10
C ALA A 225 3.44 -11.47 -5.80
N LEU A 226 4.14 -11.54 -4.65
CA LEU A 226 3.55 -11.74 -3.33
C LEU A 226 2.79 -10.51 -2.84
N VAL A 227 3.41 -9.34 -2.92
CA VAL A 227 2.86 -8.06 -2.45
C VAL A 227 2.96 -7.07 -3.61
N PRO A 228 1.91 -6.82 -4.39
CA PRO A 228 1.98 -5.91 -5.53
C PRO A 228 2.50 -4.52 -5.13
N PRO A 229 3.41 -3.91 -5.91
CA PRO A 229 3.93 -2.59 -5.59
C PRO A 229 2.83 -1.52 -5.71
N PRO A 230 2.92 -0.42 -4.93
CA PRO A 230 2.03 0.71 -5.07
C PRO A 230 2.01 1.25 -6.50
N LEU A 231 0.86 1.76 -6.93
CA LEU A 231 0.75 2.40 -8.24
C LEU A 231 1.50 3.74 -8.30
N GLU A 232 1.57 4.45 -7.17
CA GLU A 232 2.31 5.70 -6.98
C GLU A 232 3.25 5.58 -5.76
N PRO A 233 4.40 4.90 -5.87
CA PRO A 233 5.35 4.81 -4.77
C PRO A 233 5.97 6.18 -4.49
N TYR A 234 6.13 6.53 -3.21
CA TYR A 234 6.75 7.79 -2.82
C TYR A 234 8.25 7.60 -2.56
N LEU A 235 9.09 8.11 -3.45
CA LEU A 235 10.54 8.03 -3.29
C LEU A 235 11.13 9.22 -2.55
N GLY A 236 10.54 10.41 -2.69
CA GLY A 236 11.18 11.69 -2.38
C GLY A 236 11.63 12.42 -3.64
N GLU A 237 12.17 13.62 -3.48
CA GLU A 237 12.47 14.55 -4.59
C GLU A 237 13.95 14.54 -5.03
N GLY A 238 14.81 13.81 -4.32
CA GLY A 238 16.25 13.73 -4.59
C GLY A 238 16.62 12.66 -5.63
N THR A 239 17.92 12.35 -5.71
CA THR A 239 18.46 11.26 -6.55
C THR A 239 19.29 10.28 -5.74
N TRP A 240 19.45 9.07 -6.26
CA TRP A 240 20.32 8.06 -5.65
C TRP A 240 21.77 8.52 -5.55
N GLU A 241 22.29 9.30 -6.50
CA GLU A 241 23.65 9.86 -6.43
C GLU A 241 23.84 10.75 -5.19
N GLN A 242 22.84 11.57 -4.86
CA GLN A 242 22.89 12.42 -3.65
C GLN A 242 22.86 11.58 -2.38
N VAL A 243 22.05 10.51 -2.36
CA VAL A 243 22.02 9.55 -1.24
C VAL A 243 23.36 8.84 -1.09
N PHE A 244 23.95 8.37 -2.19
CA PHE A 244 25.25 7.68 -2.16
C PHE A 244 26.39 8.60 -1.73
N GLU A 245 26.39 9.85 -2.19
CA GLU A 245 27.36 10.86 -1.75
C GLU A 245 27.24 11.11 -0.24
N ARG A 246 26.02 11.27 0.27
CA ARG A 246 25.75 11.52 1.69
C ARG A 246 26.14 10.33 2.58
N LEU A 247 25.87 9.09 2.13
CA LEU A 247 26.23 7.88 2.86
C LEU A 247 27.72 7.51 2.72
N GLY A 248 28.42 8.07 1.73
CA GLY A 248 29.80 7.74 1.39
C GLY A 248 29.96 6.36 0.74
N THR A 249 28.87 5.78 0.23
CA THR A 249 28.87 4.45 -0.41
C THR A 249 27.66 4.27 -1.32
N ARG A 250 27.78 3.37 -2.29
CA ARG A 250 26.62 2.80 -2.97
C ARG A 250 25.92 1.79 -2.05
N LEU A 251 24.64 1.56 -2.33
CA LEU A 251 23.82 0.56 -1.65
C LEU A 251 23.68 -0.70 -2.51
N PRO A 252 23.30 -1.85 -1.90
CA PRO A 252 23.04 -3.07 -2.64
C PRO A 252 22.00 -2.86 -3.77
N PRO A 253 22.27 -3.32 -5.01
CA PRO A 253 21.38 -3.07 -6.15
C PRO A 253 19.98 -3.66 -6.00
N ASP A 254 19.84 -4.78 -5.29
CA ASP A 254 18.56 -5.43 -5.02
C ASP A 254 17.66 -4.56 -4.13
N PHE A 255 18.25 -3.92 -3.11
CA PHE A 255 17.57 -2.94 -2.27
C PHE A 255 17.17 -1.70 -3.06
N VAL A 256 18.07 -1.14 -3.88
CA VAL A 256 17.77 0.03 -4.72
C VAL A 256 16.59 -0.26 -5.65
N ALA A 257 16.63 -1.40 -6.34
CA ALA A 257 15.55 -1.81 -7.23
C ALA A 257 14.22 -2.01 -6.50
N LEU A 258 14.24 -2.59 -5.28
CA LEU A 258 13.05 -2.71 -4.45
C LEU A 258 12.52 -1.35 -4.00
N ALA A 259 13.39 -0.48 -3.50
CA ALA A 259 13.03 0.85 -3.03
C ALA A 259 12.43 1.72 -4.15
N GLU A 260 12.88 1.57 -5.40
CA GLU A 260 12.29 2.25 -6.56
C GLU A 260 10.86 1.80 -6.89
N ARG A 261 10.50 0.55 -6.56
CA ARG A 261 9.16 -0.02 -6.82
C ARG A 261 8.18 0.25 -5.69
N TYR A 262 8.64 0.24 -4.46
CA TYR A 262 7.78 0.37 -3.27
C TYR A 262 7.81 1.75 -2.65
N GLY A 263 8.95 2.44 -2.70
CA GLY A 263 9.17 3.72 -2.03
C GLY A 263 9.03 3.64 -0.51
N ALA A 264 8.55 4.73 0.07
CA ALA A 264 8.22 4.82 1.48
C ALA A 264 6.99 3.98 1.81
N GLY A 265 7.04 3.28 2.92
CA GLY A 265 5.92 2.47 3.38
C GLY A 265 6.29 1.56 4.53
N ASN A 266 5.34 0.72 4.88
CA ASN A 266 5.53 -0.27 5.91
C ASN A 266 5.11 -1.65 5.38
N TRP A 267 5.97 -2.63 5.61
CA TRP A 267 5.68 -4.03 5.29
C TRP A 267 4.98 -4.69 6.46
N SER A 268 3.72 -5.09 6.23
CA SER A 268 2.92 -5.93 7.13
C SER A 268 2.98 -5.51 8.61
N TRP A 269 3.03 -4.19 8.85
CA TRP A 269 3.13 -3.55 10.17
C TRP A 269 4.34 -3.88 10.99
N TRP A 270 5.41 -4.25 10.32
CA TRP A 270 6.57 -4.72 11.04
C TRP A 270 7.84 -4.02 10.61
N LEU A 271 8.09 -3.86 9.30
CA LEU A 271 9.30 -3.26 8.78
C LEU A 271 9.01 -1.91 8.11
N ASP A 272 9.54 -0.83 8.70
CA ASP A 272 9.39 0.53 8.18
C ASP A 272 10.47 0.87 7.16
N MET A 273 10.04 1.45 6.04
CA MET A 273 10.88 1.92 4.96
C MET A 273 10.66 3.42 4.76
N SER A 274 11.71 4.20 5.06
CA SER A 274 11.72 5.64 4.78
C SER A 274 11.70 5.93 3.27
N ALA A 275 11.24 7.13 2.89
CA ALA A 275 11.38 7.61 1.52
C ALA A 275 12.87 7.66 1.11
N PRO A 276 13.32 6.81 0.16
CA PRO A 276 14.74 6.61 -0.12
C PRO A 276 15.47 7.87 -0.59
N LEU A 277 14.76 8.77 -1.28
CA LEU A 277 15.26 9.98 -1.92
C LEU A 277 14.77 11.26 -1.22
N SER A 278 14.21 11.17 -0.01
CA SER A 278 13.97 12.36 0.82
C SER A 278 15.28 12.75 1.51
N LEU A 279 15.73 13.98 1.34
CA LEU A 279 17.03 14.40 1.88
C LEU A 279 16.88 15.19 3.19
N ASP A 280 16.05 16.25 3.21
CA ASP A 280 16.09 17.24 4.30
C ASP A 280 14.70 17.78 4.71
N ARG A 281 13.68 16.92 4.70
CA ARG A 281 12.33 17.29 5.16
C ARG A 281 12.26 17.10 6.69
N PRO A 282 12.00 18.15 7.49
CA PRO A 282 11.98 18.04 8.97
C PRO A 282 10.94 17.08 9.53
N ARG A 283 9.88 16.79 8.76
CA ARG A 283 8.81 15.84 9.11
C ARG A 283 8.91 14.49 8.40
N GLU A 284 9.85 14.35 7.46
CA GLU A 284 10.03 13.13 6.65
C GLU A 284 11.54 12.82 6.63
N GLN A 285 12.02 12.07 7.62
CA GLN A 285 13.39 11.56 7.58
C GLN A 285 13.50 10.55 6.43
N GLY A 286 14.25 10.89 5.39
CA GLY A 286 14.56 9.92 4.35
C GLY A 286 15.76 9.07 4.70
N LEU A 287 16.03 8.10 3.83
CA LEU A 287 16.96 7.00 4.09
C LEU A 287 18.32 7.46 4.63
N ALA A 288 18.94 8.46 4.02
CA ALA A 288 20.26 8.93 4.45
C ALA A 288 20.24 9.52 5.88
N ALA A 289 19.22 10.32 6.20
CA ALA A 289 19.06 10.90 7.53
C ALA A 289 18.73 9.81 8.58
N THR A 290 17.90 8.84 8.22
CA THR A 290 17.58 7.67 9.05
C THR A 290 18.84 6.86 9.38
N VAL A 291 19.66 6.57 8.36
CA VAL A 291 20.95 5.88 8.52
C VAL A 291 21.87 6.65 9.47
N GLU A 292 22.02 7.97 9.29
CA GLU A 292 22.86 8.82 10.14
C GLU A 292 22.43 8.78 11.62
N GLY A 293 21.12 8.93 11.88
CA GLY A 293 20.56 8.89 13.23
C GLY A 293 20.71 7.52 13.89
N MET A 294 20.43 6.45 13.16
CA MET A 294 20.60 5.08 13.66
C MET A 294 22.07 4.75 13.94
N LEU A 295 22.99 5.19 13.06
CA LEU A 295 24.43 5.00 13.24
C LEU A 295 24.98 5.77 14.45
N ASP A 296 24.53 7.00 14.68
CA ASP A 296 24.94 7.76 15.85
C ASP A 296 24.53 7.04 17.14
N GLY A 297 23.28 6.59 17.23
CA GLY A 297 22.78 5.77 18.34
C GLY A 297 23.59 4.47 18.52
N TYR A 298 23.84 3.74 17.43
CA TYR A 298 24.62 2.50 17.44
C TYR A 298 26.05 2.73 17.96
N ARG A 299 26.73 3.80 17.51
CA ARG A 299 28.09 4.14 17.98
C ARG A 299 28.12 4.45 19.48
N GLN A 300 27.16 5.22 19.98
CA GLN A 300 27.05 5.54 21.40
C GLN A 300 26.83 4.27 22.24
N LEU A 301 25.89 3.42 21.82
CA LEU A 301 25.57 2.17 22.50
C LEU A 301 26.74 1.19 22.48
N ARG A 302 27.45 1.07 21.35
CA ARG A 302 28.66 0.24 21.24
C ARG A 302 29.79 0.75 22.13
N ALA A 303 29.99 2.07 22.24
CA ALA A 303 31.01 2.63 23.11
C ALA A 303 30.72 2.34 24.60
N ALA A 304 29.45 2.37 25.00
CA ALA A 304 29.03 2.10 26.38
C ALA A 304 28.94 0.61 26.72
N HIS A 305 28.54 -0.22 25.75
CA HIS A 305 28.19 -1.62 25.96
C HIS A 305 28.70 -2.54 24.82
N PRO A 306 30.01 -2.57 24.55
CA PRO A 306 30.58 -3.25 23.37
C PRO A 306 30.24 -4.75 23.28
N GLN A 307 29.93 -5.41 24.39
CA GLN A 307 29.52 -6.82 24.41
C GLN A 307 28.19 -7.10 23.70
N TYR A 308 27.31 -6.11 23.58
CA TYR A 308 26.01 -6.25 22.90
C TYR A 308 26.04 -5.74 21.44
N TYR A 309 27.13 -5.06 21.05
CA TYR A 309 27.31 -4.45 19.72
C TYR A 309 28.64 -4.92 19.10
N PRO A 310 28.75 -6.23 18.78
CA PRO A 310 29.99 -6.85 18.31
C PRO A 310 30.44 -6.35 16.94
N MET A 311 29.53 -5.84 16.10
CA MET A 311 29.88 -5.34 14.78
C MET A 311 30.51 -3.94 14.86
N PRO A 312 31.53 -3.64 14.04
CA PRO A 312 31.98 -2.26 13.80
C PRO A 312 30.83 -1.37 13.34
N ALA A 313 30.93 -0.05 13.50
CA ALA A 313 29.96 0.86 12.90
C ALA A 313 30.50 1.34 11.54
N TRP A 314 29.65 1.43 10.50
CA TRP A 314 30.05 2.08 9.25
C TRP A 314 30.65 3.47 9.52
N PRO A 315 31.76 3.89 8.87
CA PRO A 315 32.42 3.28 7.71
C PRO A 315 33.59 2.34 8.01
N GLU A 316 33.71 1.81 9.22
CA GLU A 316 34.71 0.76 9.51
C GLU A 316 34.43 -0.47 8.61
N PRO A 317 35.46 -1.13 8.02
CA PRO A 317 35.25 -2.32 7.20
C PRO A 317 34.47 -3.43 7.93
N GLY A 318 33.47 -4.01 7.26
CA GLY A 318 32.54 -4.96 7.89
C GLY A 318 31.59 -4.32 8.89
N GLY A 319 31.46 -2.99 8.86
CA GLY A 319 30.61 -2.24 9.77
C GLY A 319 29.12 -2.42 9.47
N PHE A 320 28.32 -2.33 10.53
CA PHE A 320 26.88 -2.28 10.46
C PHE A 320 26.43 -0.94 9.86
N LEU A 321 25.63 -1.01 8.78
CA LEU A 321 25.00 0.12 8.11
C LEU A 321 23.47 -0.03 8.20
N PRO A 322 22.81 0.52 9.25
CA PRO A 322 21.35 0.44 9.43
C PRO A 322 20.61 1.28 8.38
N PHE A 323 19.47 0.79 7.89
CA PHE A 323 18.63 1.51 6.92
C PHE A 323 17.13 1.49 7.23
N ALA A 324 16.67 0.54 8.02
CA ALA A 324 15.27 0.36 8.38
C ALA A 324 15.14 -0.03 9.85
N SER A 325 13.95 0.14 10.39
CA SER A 325 13.61 -0.31 11.74
C SER A 325 12.36 -1.16 11.73
N THR A 326 12.25 -2.00 12.74
CA THR A 326 11.00 -2.68 13.05
C THR A 326 10.14 -1.83 13.99
N ILE A 327 8.84 -2.12 14.10
CA ILE A 327 7.96 -1.45 15.07
C ILE A 327 8.38 -1.70 16.53
N ASP A 328 9.12 -2.77 16.79
CA ASP A 328 9.67 -3.11 18.11
C ASP A 328 10.95 -2.31 18.41
N GLY A 329 11.53 -1.65 17.40
CA GLY A 329 12.74 -0.85 17.49
C GLY A 329 14.02 -1.62 17.19
N ASP A 330 13.94 -2.78 16.56
CA ASP A 330 15.12 -3.46 16.00
C ASP A 330 15.62 -2.67 14.79
N GLN A 331 16.94 -2.59 14.60
CA GLN A 331 17.51 -1.97 13.42
C GLN A 331 17.93 -3.04 12.42
N ILE A 332 17.46 -2.89 11.18
CA ILE A 332 17.85 -3.72 10.04
C ILE A 332 18.87 -2.95 9.22
N GLY A 333 19.98 -3.61 8.90
CA GLY A 333 21.09 -3.00 8.19
C GLY A 333 21.87 -3.99 7.36
N TRP A 334 23.01 -3.55 6.84
CA TRP A 334 23.96 -4.41 6.14
C TRP A 334 25.23 -4.59 6.95
N CYS A 335 25.86 -5.74 6.80
CA CYS A 335 27.29 -5.91 7.04
C CYS A 335 28.06 -5.43 5.81
N ALA A 336 28.59 -4.21 5.87
CA ALA A 336 29.27 -3.54 4.77
C ALA A 336 30.74 -3.99 4.65
N ASP A 337 30.94 -5.26 4.29
CA ASP A 337 32.25 -5.83 3.96
C ASP A 337 32.40 -6.02 2.46
N GLY A 338 33.43 -5.42 1.86
CA GLY A 338 33.66 -5.46 0.43
C GLY A 338 32.62 -4.65 -0.39
N PRO A 339 32.38 -5.02 -1.66
CA PRO A 339 31.51 -4.26 -2.55
C PRO A 339 30.01 -4.45 -2.20
N PRO A 340 29.12 -3.46 -2.47
CA PRO A 340 27.72 -3.49 -2.02
C PRO A 340 26.90 -4.70 -2.47
N GLU A 341 27.24 -5.31 -3.61
CA GLU A 341 26.53 -6.47 -4.16
C GLU A 341 26.75 -7.74 -3.32
N THR A 342 27.73 -7.75 -2.42
CA THR A 342 28.03 -8.88 -1.54
C THR A 342 27.57 -8.67 -0.10
N TRP A 343 27.00 -7.50 0.20
CA TRP A 343 26.59 -7.17 1.55
C TRP A 343 25.41 -8.03 2.00
N ARG A 344 25.54 -8.58 3.20
CA ARG A 344 24.50 -9.42 3.82
C ARG A 344 23.70 -8.60 4.82
N VAL A 345 22.42 -8.93 4.97
CA VAL A 345 21.57 -8.29 5.97
C VAL A 345 22.08 -8.63 7.38
N ALA A 346 22.19 -7.63 8.23
CA ALA A 346 22.50 -7.77 9.64
C ALA A 346 21.35 -7.16 10.45
N VAL A 347 21.10 -7.72 11.63
CA VAL A 347 20.07 -7.23 12.54
C VAL A 347 20.74 -6.79 13.83
N ASN A 348 20.43 -5.59 14.28
CA ASN A 348 20.74 -5.11 15.62
C ASN A 348 19.42 -5.13 16.43
N PRO A 349 19.11 -6.25 17.10
CA PRO A 349 17.86 -6.42 17.80
C PRO A 349 17.83 -5.66 19.13
N ARG A 350 16.64 -5.23 19.54
CA ARG A 350 16.44 -4.48 20.79
C ARG A 350 16.43 -5.36 22.03
N HIS A 351 15.99 -6.61 21.89
CA HIS A 351 15.62 -7.48 23.00
C HIS A 351 16.48 -8.76 23.13
N CYS A 352 17.49 -8.92 22.29
CA CYS A 352 18.44 -10.02 22.37
C CYS A 352 19.84 -9.59 21.89
N ASP A 353 20.82 -10.49 21.99
CA ASP A 353 22.17 -10.21 21.50
C ASP A 353 22.21 -10.19 19.96
N GLN A 354 22.99 -9.28 19.39
CA GLN A 354 23.22 -9.21 17.96
C GLN A 354 23.90 -10.48 17.44
N GLY A 355 23.23 -11.16 16.49
CA GLY A 355 23.73 -12.36 15.81
C GLY A 355 24.64 -12.05 14.61
N PRO A 356 25.14 -13.10 13.92
CA PRO A 356 25.85 -12.94 12.66
C PRO A 356 24.91 -12.43 11.54
N PRO A 357 25.45 -11.85 10.44
CA PRO A 357 24.63 -11.47 9.30
C PRO A 357 23.90 -12.66 8.67
N LEU A 358 22.63 -12.44 8.32
CA LEU A 358 21.72 -13.40 7.71
C LEU A 358 22.25 -13.89 6.34
N PRO A 359 21.83 -15.08 5.87
CA PRO A 359 22.20 -15.56 4.55
C PRO A 359 21.45 -14.79 3.44
N GLY A 360 22.17 -14.44 2.38
CA GLY A 360 21.60 -13.80 1.18
C GLY A 360 21.58 -12.27 1.21
N ASP A 361 20.99 -11.70 0.17
CA ASP A 361 20.77 -10.26 0.00
C ASP A 361 19.47 -9.80 0.69
N PHE A 362 19.10 -8.53 0.50
CA PHE A 362 17.91 -7.98 1.15
C PHE A 362 16.62 -8.59 0.59
N THR A 363 16.51 -8.76 -0.73
CA THR A 363 15.30 -9.37 -1.32
C THR A 363 15.10 -10.82 -0.90
N ALA A 364 16.17 -11.61 -0.79
CA ALA A 364 16.12 -12.98 -0.29
C ALA A 364 15.71 -13.03 1.20
N THR A 365 16.22 -12.08 2.00
CA THR A 365 15.85 -11.94 3.41
C THR A 365 14.36 -11.58 3.57
N LEU A 366 13.89 -10.60 2.79
CA LEU A 366 12.48 -10.19 2.79
C LEU A 366 11.56 -11.32 2.36
N LEU A 367 11.90 -12.07 1.31
CA LEU A 367 11.13 -13.24 0.88
C LEU A 367 11.07 -14.33 1.95
N THR A 368 12.19 -14.59 2.62
CA THR A 368 12.24 -15.56 3.72
C THR A 368 11.26 -15.16 4.82
N TRP A 369 11.24 -13.87 5.18
CA TRP A 369 10.32 -13.34 6.16
C TRP A 369 8.84 -13.40 5.73
N LEU A 370 8.52 -12.95 4.50
CA LEU A 370 7.17 -13.00 3.93
C LEU A 370 6.61 -14.43 3.87
N ARG A 371 7.47 -15.44 3.79
CA ARG A 371 7.08 -16.86 3.78
C ARG A 371 6.88 -17.46 5.17
N GLY A 372 7.07 -16.68 6.23
CA GLY A 372 7.08 -17.19 7.61
C GLY A 372 8.32 -18.06 7.90
N GLY A 373 9.44 -17.77 7.23
CA GLY A 373 10.73 -18.43 7.44
C GLY A 373 11.17 -18.41 8.92
N PRO A 374 12.12 -19.27 9.29
CA PRO A 374 12.47 -19.49 10.70
C PRO A 374 12.86 -18.17 11.37
N ALA A 375 12.36 -17.97 12.58
CA ALA A 375 12.80 -16.88 13.44
C ALA A 375 14.28 -17.13 13.81
N GLU A 376 15.20 -16.57 13.02
CA GLU A 376 16.58 -16.43 13.44
C GLU A 376 16.65 -15.33 14.52
N SER A 377 17.61 -15.42 15.44
CA SER A 377 17.73 -14.51 16.57
C SER A 377 17.69 -13.04 16.12
N GLY A 378 16.57 -12.35 16.37
CA GLY A 378 16.36 -10.94 16.02
C GLY A 378 15.53 -10.66 14.76
N PHE A 379 15.22 -11.67 13.93
CA PHE A 379 14.36 -11.52 12.75
C PHE A 379 13.20 -12.53 12.79
N PRO A 380 12.12 -12.25 13.54
CA PRO A 380 10.97 -13.15 13.64
C PRO A 380 10.30 -13.33 12.28
N GLY A 381 9.79 -14.53 11.98
CA GLY A 381 8.96 -14.75 10.80
C GLY A 381 7.66 -13.93 10.86
N LEU A 382 7.14 -13.55 9.69
CA LEU A 382 5.93 -12.71 9.57
C LEU A 382 4.71 -13.30 10.31
N THR A 383 4.58 -14.62 10.36
CA THR A 383 3.47 -15.30 11.03
C THR A 383 3.95 -16.16 12.20
N GLY A 384 3.14 -16.17 13.27
CA GLY A 384 3.10 -17.31 14.17
C GLY A 384 2.59 -18.56 13.43
N ARG A 385 2.81 -19.76 13.99
CA ARG A 385 2.56 -21.05 13.30
C ARG A 385 1.13 -21.28 12.77
N ASP A 386 0.16 -20.46 13.18
CA ASP A 386 -1.28 -20.70 12.96
C ASP A 386 -1.91 -19.79 11.88
N LEU A 387 -1.15 -18.86 11.27
CA LEU A 387 -1.64 -17.97 10.21
C LEU A 387 -0.97 -18.26 8.87
N HIS A 388 -1.75 -18.33 7.80
CA HIS A 388 -1.21 -18.47 6.44
C HIS A 388 -0.57 -17.13 6.02
N PRO A 389 0.67 -17.10 5.48
CA PRO A 389 1.36 -15.84 5.21
C PRO A 389 0.63 -14.91 4.24
N LEU A 390 -0.08 -15.47 3.24
CA LEU A 390 -0.87 -14.65 2.31
C LEU A 390 -2.01 -13.92 3.01
N ASP A 391 -2.44 -14.34 4.20
CA ASP A 391 -3.54 -13.70 4.92
C ASP A 391 -3.09 -12.48 5.71
N VAL A 392 -1.79 -12.22 5.80
CA VAL A 392 -1.24 -11.13 6.62
C VAL A 392 -0.20 -10.28 5.92
N MET A 393 0.35 -10.75 4.80
CA MET A 393 1.30 -9.94 4.04
C MET A 393 0.58 -8.83 3.28
N PHE A 394 1.10 -7.62 3.42
CA PHE A 394 0.72 -6.45 2.64
C PHE A 394 1.84 -5.40 2.72
N PHE A 395 1.74 -4.38 1.87
CA PHE A 395 2.56 -3.18 1.96
C PHE A 395 1.63 -1.97 2.07
N GLU A 396 1.77 -1.19 3.13
CA GLU A 396 1.12 0.12 3.22
C GLU A 396 2.06 1.18 2.64
N PRO A 397 1.73 1.78 1.49
CA PRO A 397 2.51 2.90 0.98
C PRO A 397 2.30 4.12 1.86
N PHE A 398 3.37 4.87 2.03
CA PHE A 398 3.29 6.15 2.70
C PHE A 398 3.40 7.32 1.72
N GLY A 399 2.58 8.34 1.95
CA GLY A 399 2.59 9.57 1.16
C GLY A 399 3.56 10.63 1.73
N PRO A 400 3.72 11.76 1.01
CA PRO A 400 4.43 12.92 1.55
C PRO A 400 3.75 13.42 2.83
N GLY A 401 4.56 13.76 3.83
CA GLY A 401 4.12 14.32 5.11
C GLY A 401 3.65 13.30 6.16
N ALA A 402 3.71 12.00 5.87
CA ALA A 402 3.45 10.99 6.88
C ALA A 402 4.56 11.00 7.95
N PRO A 403 4.20 11.00 9.25
CA PRO A 403 5.18 10.97 10.33
C PRO A 403 5.77 9.56 10.44
N TRP A 404 7.08 9.43 10.26
CA TRP A 404 7.84 8.22 10.58
C TRP A 404 8.37 8.29 12.00
#